data_AF-A0A8K0UDU7-F1
#
_entry.id   AF-A0A8K0UDU7-F1
#
_cell.length_a   1.000
_cell.length_b   1.000
_cell.length_c   1.000
_cell.angle_alpha   90.00
_cell.angle_beta   90.00
_cell.angle_gamma   90.00
#
_symmetry.space_group_name_H-M   'P 1'
#
loop_
_entity.id
_entity.type
_entity.pdbx_description
1 polymer ?
#
loop_
_entity_poly.entity_id
_entity_poly.type
_entity_poly.pdbx_seq_one_letter_code
_entity_poly.pdbx_strand_id
1 'polypeptide(L)'
;MSKPLQFLPDAFDAETHEALDAQVMKAWMGGAKFAGACGLPSNVVKFSSGLLDPKFERLENAMGLLANHAKLPDMLQDALNNQRFVDIRNHAILRKPNRSSESAILPTSTAAASVAWTKKFHRDYHKVMLQNINSTDCKAHYANLAAIIQSSGSMKSRTVDELADLVSTTLFNLRNSGEHGSAAYPPQDTNVRNYLRSIDNVKDRCEAEIRDERFISHLCLEVAKEVEQVFSGQYVSSTHELACTWKRHLSMNENRSKLHGRVIEPCEHPVPERTLPKHQPLQALRNAGDPQSADNVNAVKVILYFDEAHALKPVVAENAKKKPLYNALWSSLGSFNDDAIFTLFLSTQSSLTLLAPAAERARSSREQNPYDVQPPITEMPLDCHPCFPLQLGQFTLEDLKELPFLA
;
A
#
# COMPACT_ATOMS: atom_id res chain seq x y z
N MET A 1 14.05 -40.49 -16.45
CA MET A 1 14.99 -40.29 -15.32
C MET A 1 14.41 -39.24 -14.38
N SER A 2 14.05 -39.61 -13.15
CA SER A 2 13.49 -38.67 -12.17
C SER A 2 14.54 -37.64 -11.78
N LYS A 3 14.23 -36.34 -11.90
CA LYS A 3 15.12 -35.28 -11.40
C LYS A 3 15.38 -35.49 -9.89
N PRO A 4 16.61 -35.23 -9.40
CA PRO A 4 16.90 -35.31 -7.96
C PRO A 4 16.05 -34.29 -7.18
N LEU A 5 15.71 -34.63 -5.93
CA LEU A 5 15.01 -33.73 -5.02
C LEU A 5 15.93 -32.55 -4.71
N GLN A 6 15.45 -31.33 -4.93
CA GLN A 6 16.21 -30.11 -4.69
C GLN A 6 15.54 -29.34 -3.56
N PHE A 7 16.29 -29.10 -2.48
CA PHE A 7 15.85 -28.32 -1.34
C PHE A 7 16.46 -26.91 -1.40
N LEU A 8 15.66 -25.92 -1.03
CA LEU A 8 16.08 -24.52 -0.89
C LEU A 8 16.41 -24.21 0.58
N PRO A 9 17.16 -23.13 0.84
CA PRO A 9 17.43 -22.68 2.20
C PRO A 9 16.15 -22.50 3.01
N ASP A 10 16.25 -22.86 4.29
CA ASP A 10 15.15 -22.69 5.22
C ASP A 10 14.84 -21.20 5.39
N ALA A 11 13.55 -20.87 5.32
CA ALA A 11 13.08 -19.48 5.41
C ALA A 11 12.50 -19.15 6.79
N PHE A 12 12.35 -20.13 7.66
CA PHE A 12 11.72 -19.98 8.97
C PHE A 12 12.61 -20.54 10.09
N ASP A 13 12.40 -20.05 11.30
CA ASP A 13 12.95 -20.66 12.51
C ASP A 13 12.09 -21.86 12.95
N ALA A 14 12.60 -22.59 13.95
CA ALA A 14 11.94 -23.79 14.47
C ALA A 14 10.55 -23.50 15.08
N GLU A 15 10.39 -22.37 15.77
CA GLU A 15 9.14 -21.97 16.41
C GLU A 15 8.06 -21.65 15.36
N THR A 16 8.44 -20.93 14.30
CA THR A 16 7.55 -20.66 13.16
C THR A 16 7.15 -21.95 12.47
N HIS A 17 8.08 -22.90 12.27
CA HIS A 17 7.75 -24.20 11.70
C HIS A 17 6.72 -24.96 12.53
N GLU A 18 6.89 -24.99 13.85
CA GLU A 18 5.96 -25.65 14.77
C GLU A 18 4.56 -25.02 14.70
N ALA A 19 4.49 -23.68 14.70
CA ALA A 19 3.22 -22.96 14.60
C ALA A 19 2.48 -23.25 13.28
N LEU A 20 3.21 -23.31 12.16
CA LEU A 20 2.62 -23.61 10.84
C LEU A 20 2.24 -25.10 10.71
N ASP A 21 3.03 -26.02 11.28
CA ASP A 21 2.72 -27.45 11.32
C ASP A 21 1.42 -27.71 12.12
N ALA A 22 1.25 -27.03 13.25
CA ALA A 22 0.02 -27.09 14.04
C ALA A 22 -1.22 -26.63 13.24
N GLN A 23 -1.10 -25.58 12.42
CA GLN A 23 -2.18 -25.10 11.57
C GLN A 23 -2.56 -26.11 10.47
N VAL A 24 -1.56 -26.71 9.80
CA VAL A 24 -1.77 -27.77 8.81
C VAL A 24 -2.49 -28.96 9.44
N MET A 25 -2.05 -29.40 10.62
CA MET A 25 -2.64 -30.53 11.34
C MET A 25 -4.06 -30.24 11.83
N LYS A 26 -4.32 -29.03 12.34
CA LYS A 26 -5.67 -28.59 12.73
C LYS A 26 -6.62 -28.61 11.53
N ALA A 27 -6.20 -28.11 10.38
CA ALA A 27 -7.00 -28.13 9.16
C ALA A 27 -7.23 -29.56 8.62
N TRP A 28 -6.22 -30.43 8.72
CA TRP A 28 -6.32 -31.85 8.34
C TRP A 28 -7.33 -32.61 9.21
N MET A 29 -7.28 -32.40 10.53
CA MET A 29 -8.18 -33.05 11.49
C MET A 29 -9.61 -32.48 11.46
N GLY A 30 -9.78 -31.19 11.15
CA GLY A 30 -11.04 -30.45 11.21
C GLY A 30 -12.04 -30.66 10.06
N GLY A 31 -11.83 -31.66 9.18
CA GLY A 31 -12.80 -32.00 8.12
C GLY A 31 -12.22 -32.15 6.72
N ALA A 32 -10.92 -31.86 6.51
CA ALA A 32 -10.28 -32.03 5.20
C ALA A 32 -10.00 -33.49 4.80
N LYS A 33 -10.37 -34.48 5.64
CA LYS A 33 -10.29 -35.91 5.31
C LYS A 33 -11.07 -36.30 4.04
N PHE A 34 -12.07 -35.50 3.65
CA PHE A 34 -12.92 -35.79 2.47
C PHE A 34 -12.20 -35.67 1.11
N ALA A 35 -11.02 -35.05 1.03
CA ALA A 35 -10.26 -34.91 -0.22
C ALA A 35 -9.15 -35.98 -0.41
N GLY A 36 -9.00 -36.93 0.53
CA GLY A 36 -7.95 -37.96 0.48
C GLY A 36 -6.52 -37.38 0.54
N ALA A 37 -5.52 -38.19 0.18
CA ALA A 37 -4.10 -37.81 0.17
C ALA A 37 -3.81 -36.55 -0.70
N CYS A 38 -4.69 -36.20 -1.62
CA CYS A 38 -4.59 -35.04 -2.50
C CYS A 38 -4.85 -33.70 -1.80
N GLY A 39 -5.56 -33.69 -0.66
CA GLY A 39 -5.85 -32.46 0.09
C GLY A 39 -4.67 -31.94 0.93
N LEU A 40 -3.72 -32.82 1.24
CA LEU A 40 -2.59 -32.49 2.11
C LEU A 40 -1.63 -31.45 1.48
N PRO A 41 -1.16 -31.60 0.22
CA PRO A 41 -0.32 -30.56 -0.41
C PRO A 41 -1.00 -29.19 -0.46
N SER A 42 -2.31 -29.15 -0.76
CA SER A 42 -3.09 -27.91 -0.79
C SER A 42 -3.11 -27.21 0.59
N ASN A 43 -3.34 -27.96 1.66
CA ASN A 43 -3.30 -27.41 3.01
C ASN A 43 -1.90 -26.93 3.41
N VAL A 44 -0.85 -27.71 3.10
CA VAL A 44 0.53 -27.27 3.38
C VAL A 44 0.84 -25.96 2.68
N VAL A 45 0.45 -25.80 1.41
CA VAL A 45 0.64 -24.55 0.65
C VAL A 45 -0.13 -23.39 1.29
N LYS A 46 -1.42 -23.60 1.59
CA LYS A 46 -2.30 -22.59 2.18
C LYS A 46 -1.79 -22.04 3.52
N PHE A 47 -1.24 -22.91 4.36
CA PHE A 47 -0.76 -22.55 5.70
C PHE A 47 0.76 -22.32 5.78
N SER A 48 1.46 -22.17 4.66
CA SER A 48 2.91 -21.90 4.65
C SER A 48 3.25 -20.41 4.46
N SER A 49 2.44 -19.50 5.02
CA SER A 49 2.67 -18.05 5.05
C SER A 49 3.05 -17.43 3.70
N GLY A 50 2.49 -17.94 2.60
CA GLY A 50 2.77 -17.47 1.25
C GLY A 50 4.16 -17.81 0.69
N LEU A 51 4.92 -18.70 1.34
CA LEU A 51 6.23 -19.18 0.86
C LEU A 51 6.11 -20.09 -0.38
N LEU A 52 5.05 -20.89 -0.40
CA LEU A 52 4.78 -21.86 -1.46
C LEU A 52 3.93 -21.24 -2.57
N ASP A 53 4.00 -21.82 -3.76
CA ASP A 53 3.28 -21.34 -4.94
C ASP A 53 1.77 -21.52 -4.75
N PRO A 54 0.97 -20.43 -4.68
CA PRO A 54 -0.46 -20.50 -4.41
C PRO A 54 -1.24 -21.29 -5.45
N LYS A 55 -0.68 -21.52 -6.65
CA LYS A 55 -1.35 -22.33 -7.67
C LYS A 55 -1.64 -23.75 -7.16
N PHE A 56 -0.82 -24.27 -6.23
CA PHE A 56 -0.98 -25.59 -5.65
C PHE A 56 -2.00 -25.63 -4.49
N GLU A 57 -2.58 -24.50 -4.09
CA GLU A 57 -3.77 -24.49 -3.21
C GLU A 57 -4.98 -25.13 -3.92
N ARG A 58 -5.04 -25.04 -5.26
CA ARG A 58 -6.09 -25.67 -6.06
C ARG A 58 -5.84 -27.18 -6.18
N LEU A 59 -6.86 -27.97 -5.84
CA LEU A 59 -6.79 -29.44 -5.83
C LEU A 59 -6.31 -30.01 -7.17
N GLU A 60 -6.80 -29.50 -8.30
CA GLU A 60 -6.42 -29.96 -9.65
C GLU A 60 -4.92 -29.83 -9.91
N ASN A 61 -4.33 -28.71 -9.53
CA ASN A 61 -2.90 -28.45 -9.69
C ASN A 61 -2.06 -29.29 -8.73
N ALA A 62 -2.54 -29.48 -7.49
CA ALA A 62 -1.89 -30.36 -6.51
C ALA A 62 -1.91 -31.83 -6.99
N MET A 63 -3.01 -32.30 -7.58
CA MET A 63 -3.11 -33.64 -8.16
C MET A 63 -2.16 -33.81 -9.36
N GLY A 64 -2.12 -32.83 -10.26
CA GLY A 64 -1.17 -32.81 -11.37
C GLY A 64 0.29 -32.83 -10.89
N LEU A 65 0.60 -32.17 -9.77
CA LEU A 65 1.92 -32.18 -9.16
C LEU A 65 2.30 -33.59 -8.64
N LEU A 66 1.39 -34.24 -7.91
CA LEU A 66 1.62 -35.57 -7.36
C LEU A 66 1.80 -36.62 -8.45
N ALA A 67 1.04 -36.52 -9.55
CA ALA A 67 1.17 -37.41 -10.69
C ALA A 67 2.53 -37.27 -11.41
N ASN A 68 3.10 -36.06 -11.42
CA ASN A 68 4.35 -35.76 -12.12
C ASN A 68 5.62 -35.96 -11.25
N HIS A 69 5.47 -36.18 -9.94
CA HIS A 69 6.59 -36.31 -9.01
C HIS A 69 6.44 -37.52 -8.09
N ALA A 70 6.92 -38.68 -8.54
CA ALA A 70 6.75 -39.97 -7.88
C ALA A 70 7.24 -40.04 -6.41
N LYS A 71 8.21 -39.21 -6.00
CA LYS A 71 8.75 -39.19 -4.63
C LYS A 71 8.01 -38.25 -3.67
N LEU A 72 7.22 -37.32 -4.19
CA LEU A 72 6.55 -36.31 -3.38
C LEU A 72 5.41 -36.89 -2.51
N PRO A 73 4.61 -37.89 -2.98
CA PRO A 73 3.64 -38.57 -2.12
C PRO A 73 4.26 -39.20 -0.88
N ASP A 74 5.39 -39.90 -1.03
CA ASP A 74 6.09 -40.55 0.09
C ASP A 74 6.57 -39.52 1.11
N MET A 75 7.19 -38.42 0.64
CA MET A 75 7.62 -37.32 1.51
C MET A 75 6.45 -36.67 2.27
N LEU A 76 5.30 -36.48 1.62
CA LEU A 76 4.11 -35.92 2.25
C LEU A 76 3.53 -36.88 3.29
N GLN A 77 3.58 -38.19 3.03
CA GLN A 77 3.14 -39.21 3.96
C GLN A 77 4.07 -39.27 5.18
N ASP A 78 5.38 -39.20 4.97
CA ASP A 78 6.37 -39.14 6.05
C ASP A 78 6.22 -37.85 6.88
N ALA A 79 6.02 -36.71 6.22
CA ALA A 79 5.76 -35.44 6.88
C ALA A 79 4.47 -35.49 7.72
N LEU A 80 3.43 -36.14 7.22
CA LEU A 80 2.18 -36.33 7.94
C LEU A 80 2.35 -37.25 9.16
N ASN A 81 3.06 -38.37 9.01
CA ASN A 81 3.32 -39.31 10.10
C ASN A 81 4.13 -38.66 11.22
N ASN A 82 5.10 -37.82 10.86
CA ASN A 82 5.96 -37.11 11.79
C ASN A 82 5.39 -35.74 12.23
N GLN A 83 4.27 -35.32 11.66
CA GLN A 83 3.65 -34.00 11.86
C GLN A 83 4.61 -32.82 11.61
N ARG A 84 5.56 -32.98 10.68
CA ARG A 84 6.60 -32.00 10.37
C ARG A 84 6.68 -31.76 8.88
N PHE A 85 6.41 -30.54 8.43
CA PHE A 85 6.34 -30.20 7.00
C PHE A 85 7.52 -29.34 6.52
N VAL A 86 8.59 -29.23 7.30
CA VAL A 86 9.79 -28.44 6.94
C VAL A 86 10.38 -28.83 5.58
N ASP A 87 10.58 -30.12 5.33
CA ASP A 87 11.17 -30.60 4.07
C ASP A 87 10.27 -30.32 2.87
N ILE A 88 8.95 -30.39 3.07
CA ILE A 88 7.95 -30.03 2.06
C ILE A 88 8.01 -28.53 1.76
N ARG A 89 8.12 -27.69 2.79
CA ARG A 89 8.23 -26.23 2.63
C ARG A 89 9.53 -25.81 1.95
N ASN A 90 10.60 -26.57 2.15
CA ASN A 90 11.91 -26.30 1.54
C ASN A 90 12.08 -26.97 0.18
N HIS A 91 11.11 -27.74 -0.29
CA HIS A 91 11.20 -28.39 -1.59
C HIS A 91 11.02 -27.39 -2.76
N ALA A 92 12.00 -27.32 -3.66
CA ALA A 92 12.06 -26.32 -4.74
C ALA A 92 10.84 -26.36 -5.69
N ILE A 93 10.21 -27.51 -5.86
CA ILE A 93 9.03 -27.70 -6.72
C ILE A 93 7.79 -26.95 -6.20
N LEU A 94 7.63 -26.89 -4.87
CA LEU A 94 6.48 -26.25 -4.22
C LEU A 94 6.72 -24.77 -3.95
N ARG A 95 7.98 -24.35 -3.93
CA ARG A 95 8.37 -22.96 -3.77
C ARG A 95 7.90 -22.16 -4.98
N LYS A 96 7.48 -20.91 -4.74
CA LYS A 96 7.18 -19.97 -5.83
C LYS A 96 8.35 -20.00 -6.81
N PRO A 97 8.09 -20.13 -8.13
CA PRO A 97 9.17 -20.01 -9.12
C PRO A 97 9.84 -18.67 -8.87
N ASN A 98 11.10 -18.74 -8.47
CA ASN A 98 11.94 -17.56 -8.33
C ASN A 98 11.88 -16.84 -9.68
N ARG A 99 11.17 -15.71 -9.76
CA ARG A 99 11.49 -14.66 -10.75
C ARG A 99 12.82 -13.98 -10.37
N SER A 100 13.77 -14.78 -9.88
CA SER A 100 14.88 -14.38 -9.02
C SER A 100 16.18 -15.06 -9.46
N SER A 101 16.23 -15.62 -10.67
CA SER A 101 17.51 -15.83 -11.36
C SER A 101 17.88 -14.58 -12.17
N GLU A 102 17.79 -13.40 -11.54
CA GLU A 102 18.45 -12.16 -11.98
C GLU A 102 18.57 -11.06 -10.92
N SER A 103 18.20 -11.30 -9.66
CA SER A 103 18.39 -10.33 -8.58
C SER A 103 18.94 -10.97 -7.32
N ALA A 104 20.23 -11.34 -7.40
CA ALA A 104 21.08 -11.19 -6.24
C ALA A 104 21.10 -9.68 -5.90
N ILE A 105 20.18 -9.25 -5.03
CA ILE A 105 20.19 -7.89 -4.49
C ILE A 105 21.44 -7.80 -3.61
N LEU A 106 22.52 -7.28 -4.20
CA LEU A 106 23.63 -6.74 -3.44
C LEU A 106 23.12 -5.62 -2.51
N PRO A 107 23.73 -5.41 -1.33
CA PRO A 107 23.33 -4.39 -0.35
C PRO A 107 23.35 -2.93 -0.86
N THR A 108 23.76 -2.70 -2.11
CA THR A 108 23.89 -1.41 -2.79
C THR A 108 22.57 -0.76 -3.21
N SER A 109 21.42 -1.45 -3.04
CA SER A 109 20.16 -1.08 -3.71
C SER A 109 19.36 0.09 -3.09
N THR A 110 19.51 0.42 -1.80
CA THR A 110 18.87 1.62 -1.21
C THR A 110 19.45 2.91 -1.76
N ALA A 111 20.78 2.99 -1.82
CA ALA A 111 21.50 4.18 -2.24
C ALA A 111 21.22 4.52 -3.71
N ALA A 112 21.06 3.50 -4.56
CA ALA A 112 20.73 3.75 -5.96
C ALA A 112 19.30 4.30 -6.14
N ALA A 113 18.32 3.71 -5.45
CA ALA A 113 16.94 4.17 -5.49
C ALA A 113 16.79 5.58 -4.89
N SER A 114 17.47 5.87 -3.77
CA SER A 114 17.44 7.20 -3.15
C SER A 114 18.15 8.26 -3.99
N VAL A 115 19.26 7.92 -4.65
CA VAL A 115 19.95 8.83 -5.59
C VAL A 115 19.10 9.08 -6.83
N ALA A 116 18.48 8.05 -7.40
CA ALA A 116 17.55 8.25 -8.51
C ALA A 116 16.39 9.17 -8.10
N TRP A 117 15.87 9.02 -6.88
CA TRP A 117 14.78 9.85 -6.35
C TRP A 117 15.12 11.34 -6.23
N THR A 118 16.40 11.71 -6.09
CA THR A 118 16.81 13.11 -5.93
C THR A 118 17.31 13.75 -7.23
N LYS A 119 17.42 12.97 -8.32
CA LYS A 119 17.79 13.52 -9.63
C LYS A 119 16.65 14.41 -10.16
N LYS A 120 16.96 15.23 -11.16
CA LYS A 120 15.98 16.16 -11.72
C LYS A 120 14.94 15.39 -12.52
N PHE A 121 13.69 15.41 -12.09
CA PHE A 121 12.60 14.83 -12.86
C PHE A 121 12.42 15.57 -14.18
N HIS A 122 12.48 14.81 -15.28
CA HIS A 122 12.25 15.37 -16.60
C HIS A 122 10.77 15.30 -16.95
N ARG A 123 10.27 16.38 -17.58
CA ARG A 123 8.88 16.58 -18.05
C ARG A 123 7.93 17.14 -16.98
N ASP A 124 6.74 17.49 -17.44
CA ASP A 124 5.72 18.23 -16.69
C ASP A 124 4.53 17.33 -16.28
N TYR A 125 4.74 16.02 -16.14
CA TYR A 125 3.65 15.08 -15.85
C TYR A 125 2.95 15.36 -14.51
N HIS A 126 3.71 15.77 -13.50
CA HIS A 126 3.18 16.18 -12.20
C HIS A 126 2.32 17.46 -12.33
N LYS A 127 2.65 18.39 -13.25
CA LYS A 127 1.82 19.58 -13.53
C LYS A 127 0.51 19.21 -14.21
N VAL A 128 0.55 18.33 -15.21
CA VAL A 128 -0.65 17.82 -15.89
C VAL A 128 -1.56 17.09 -14.90
N MET A 129 -0.97 16.28 -14.01
CA MET A 129 -1.71 15.61 -12.94
C MET A 129 -2.41 16.60 -12.00
N LEU A 130 -1.71 17.65 -11.54
CA LEU A 130 -2.31 18.70 -10.71
C LEU A 130 -3.44 19.43 -11.44
N GLN A 131 -3.23 19.75 -12.72
CA GLN A 131 -4.23 20.40 -13.55
C GLN A 131 -5.49 19.53 -13.66
N ASN A 132 -5.33 18.23 -13.89
CA ASN A 132 -6.45 17.30 -13.93
C ASN A 132 -7.18 17.24 -12.58
N ILE A 133 -6.44 17.10 -11.46
CA ILE A 133 -7.01 17.10 -10.11
C ILE A 133 -7.85 18.37 -9.86
N ASN A 134 -7.32 19.54 -10.22
CA ASN A 134 -8.02 20.83 -10.06
C ASN A 134 -9.16 21.04 -11.07
N SER A 135 -9.16 20.32 -12.18
CA SER A 135 -10.24 20.38 -13.18
C SER A 135 -11.37 19.40 -12.86
N THR A 136 -11.13 18.43 -11.98
CA THR A 136 -12.18 17.51 -11.54
C THR A 136 -13.18 18.25 -10.67
N ASP A 137 -14.47 18.05 -10.93
CA ASP A 137 -15.53 18.63 -10.10
C ASP A 137 -15.61 17.91 -8.75
N CYS A 138 -14.77 18.35 -7.83
CA CYS A 138 -14.70 17.89 -6.45
C CYS A 138 -16.06 17.93 -5.72
N LYS A 139 -17.03 18.74 -6.18
CA LYS A 139 -18.35 18.86 -5.56
C LYS A 139 -19.39 17.90 -6.16
N ALA A 140 -19.11 17.33 -7.33
CA ALA A 140 -19.98 16.35 -7.98
C ALA A 140 -19.71 14.90 -7.52
N HIS A 141 -18.57 14.65 -6.87
CA HIS A 141 -18.16 13.32 -6.45
C HIS A 141 -18.37 13.07 -4.94
N TYR A 142 -18.56 11.81 -4.58
CA TYR A 142 -18.73 11.32 -3.22
C TYR A 142 -17.54 11.65 -2.33
N ALA A 143 -16.33 11.65 -2.89
CA ALA A 143 -15.13 12.11 -2.23
C ALA A 143 -14.06 12.66 -3.18
N ASN A 144 -13.25 13.60 -2.69
CA ASN A 144 -12.09 14.16 -3.41
C ASN A 144 -10.93 13.17 -3.39
N LEU A 145 -11.07 12.08 -4.13
CA LEU A 145 -10.06 11.04 -4.17
C LEU A 145 -9.95 10.37 -5.53
N ALA A 146 -8.79 9.80 -5.78
CA ALA A 146 -8.53 8.97 -6.94
C ALA A 146 -7.60 7.80 -6.58
N ALA A 147 -7.70 6.73 -7.36
CA ALA A 147 -6.77 5.60 -7.29
C ALA A 147 -5.88 5.56 -8.54
N ILE A 148 -4.58 5.33 -8.37
CA ILE A 148 -3.63 5.08 -9.45
C ILE A 148 -3.19 3.62 -9.36
N ILE A 149 -3.59 2.80 -10.33
CA ILE A 149 -3.43 1.35 -10.29
C ILE A 149 -2.61 0.90 -11.50
N GLN A 150 -1.33 0.63 -11.27
CA GLN A 150 -0.39 0.26 -12.34
C GLN A 150 0.72 -0.64 -11.79
N SER A 151 1.45 -1.34 -12.65
CA SER A 151 2.58 -2.19 -12.27
C SER A 151 3.62 -1.47 -11.38
N SER A 152 4.38 -2.25 -10.62
CA SER A 152 5.55 -1.72 -9.90
C SER A 152 6.57 -1.15 -10.90
N GLY A 153 7.27 -0.09 -10.50
CA GLY A 153 8.25 0.59 -11.37
C GLY A 153 7.68 1.61 -12.34
N SER A 154 6.35 1.78 -12.45
CA SER A 154 5.72 2.77 -13.34
C SER A 154 5.81 4.24 -12.85
N MET A 155 6.77 4.57 -11.97
CA MET A 155 6.99 5.91 -11.40
C MET A 155 5.80 6.62 -10.73
N LYS A 156 4.74 5.90 -10.35
CA LYS A 156 3.58 6.47 -9.66
C LYS A 156 4.00 7.36 -8.48
N SER A 157 4.77 6.78 -7.55
CA SER A 157 5.21 7.46 -6.34
C SER A 157 6.14 8.64 -6.65
N ARG A 158 7.00 8.52 -7.65
CA ARG A 158 7.90 9.62 -8.06
C ARG A 158 7.12 10.79 -8.68
N THR A 159 6.12 10.51 -9.51
CA THR A 159 5.28 11.57 -10.10
C THR A 159 4.53 12.37 -9.03
N VAL A 160 4.05 11.69 -7.98
CA VAL A 160 3.38 12.34 -6.85
C VAL A 160 4.39 13.05 -5.94
N ASP A 161 5.63 12.57 -5.84
CA ASP A 161 6.70 13.29 -5.15
C ASP A 161 7.04 14.63 -5.82
N GLU A 162 7.11 14.67 -7.15
CA GLU A 162 7.31 15.92 -7.91
C GLU A 162 6.10 16.85 -7.83
N LEU A 163 4.89 16.28 -7.73
CA LEU A 163 3.68 17.04 -7.45
C LEU A 163 3.77 17.78 -6.10
N ALA A 164 4.52 17.25 -5.13
CA ALA A 164 4.72 17.86 -3.82
C ALA A 164 5.53 19.16 -3.85
N ASP A 165 6.19 19.50 -4.97
CA ASP A 165 6.79 20.83 -5.17
C ASP A 165 5.75 21.89 -5.58
N LEU A 166 4.58 21.48 -6.07
CA LEU A 166 3.53 22.38 -6.53
C LEU A 166 2.43 22.62 -5.49
N VAL A 167 2.12 21.60 -4.68
CA VAL A 167 1.06 21.63 -3.68
C VAL A 167 1.49 20.84 -2.44
N SER A 168 1.15 21.36 -1.25
CA SER A 168 1.48 20.73 0.02
C SER A 168 0.98 19.29 0.06
N THR A 169 1.91 18.34 0.14
CA THR A 169 1.62 16.91 0.01
C THR A 169 2.19 16.12 1.19
N THR A 170 1.41 15.17 1.70
CA THR A 170 1.83 14.24 2.77
C THR A 170 1.77 12.80 2.28
N LEU A 171 2.90 12.11 2.38
CA LEU A 171 3.12 10.72 1.93
C LEU A 171 2.89 9.72 3.07
N PHE A 172 2.14 8.65 2.79
CA PHE A 172 2.03 7.46 3.62
C PHE A 172 2.43 6.22 2.83
N ASN A 173 3.62 5.66 3.05
CA ASN A 173 4.05 4.43 2.39
C ASN A 173 3.65 3.20 3.21
N LEU A 174 2.67 2.45 2.71
CA LEU A 174 2.05 1.33 3.43
C LEU A 174 2.63 -0.04 3.07
N ARG A 175 3.76 -0.10 2.35
CA ARG A 175 4.43 -1.33 1.92
C ARG A 175 4.57 -2.32 3.08
N ASN A 176 4.36 -3.63 2.87
CA ASN A 176 4.52 -4.63 3.92
C ASN A 176 5.99 -4.85 4.31
N SER A 177 6.24 -5.10 5.60
CA SER A 177 7.55 -5.52 6.09
C SER A 177 7.92 -6.88 5.47
N GLY A 178 8.85 -6.90 4.51
CA GLY A 178 9.39 -8.14 3.93
C GLY A 178 9.12 -8.37 2.44
N GLU A 179 8.24 -7.60 1.79
CA GLU A 179 7.97 -7.77 0.34
C GLU A 179 9.12 -7.28 -0.54
N HIS A 180 9.87 -6.31 -0.05
CA HIS A 180 11.11 -5.85 -0.64
C HIS A 180 12.04 -5.56 0.54
N GLY A 181 13.26 -6.13 0.54
CA GLY A 181 14.27 -5.83 1.56
C GLY A 181 14.48 -4.31 1.71
N SER A 182 15.27 -3.90 2.70
CA SER A 182 15.50 -2.49 3.10
C SER A 182 15.80 -1.48 1.97
N ALA A 183 16.04 -1.94 0.74
CA ALA A 183 16.33 -1.26 -0.52
C ALA A 183 15.25 -0.34 -1.12
N ALA A 184 13.99 -0.39 -0.70
CA ALA A 184 12.91 0.32 -1.39
C ALA A 184 12.67 1.75 -0.86
N TYR A 185 12.55 2.72 -1.77
CA TYR A 185 12.29 4.13 -1.48
C TYR A 185 10.92 4.55 -2.05
N PRO A 186 10.15 5.44 -1.38
CA PRO A 186 10.42 6.02 -0.06
C PRO A 186 10.32 4.97 1.06
N PRO A 187 10.86 5.27 2.26
CA PRO A 187 10.82 4.35 3.40
C PRO A 187 9.38 4.03 3.80
N GLN A 188 9.15 2.84 4.36
CA GLN A 188 7.82 2.43 4.84
C GLN A 188 7.39 3.17 6.12
N ASP A 189 6.10 3.44 6.25
CA ASP A 189 5.48 4.06 7.43
C ASP A 189 4.76 2.99 8.26
N THR A 190 5.56 2.13 8.91
CA THR A 190 5.10 0.94 9.66
C THR A 190 4.00 1.27 10.68
N ASN A 191 4.13 2.35 11.44
CA ASN A 191 3.18 2.70 12.49
C ASN A 191 1.81 3.08 11.90
N VAL A 192 1.80 3.87 10.82
CA VAL A 192 0.57 4.26 10.11
C VAL A 192 -0.10 3.02 9.50
N ARG A 193 0.69 2.18 8.83
CA ARG A 193 0.21 0.93 8.24
C ARG A 193 -0.42 0.01 9.28
N ASN A 194 0.27 -0.21 10.40
CA ASN A 194 -0.21 -1.08 11.47
C ASN A 194 -1.48 -0.52 12.11
N TYR A 195 -1.52 0.79 12.38
CA TYR A 195 -2.70 1.47 12.91
C TYR A 195 -3.91 1.28 11.99
N LEU A 196 -3.78 1.63 10.70
CA LEU A 196 -4.87 1.53 9.72
C LEU A 196 -5.35 0.09 9.51
N ARG A 197 -4.47 -0.91 9.71
CA ARG A 197 -4.79 -2.34 9.59
C ARG A 197 -5.31 -3.00 10.87
N SER A 198 -5.20 -2.35 12.03
CA SER A 198 -5.62 -2.95 13.30
C SER A 198 -7.13 -3.15 13.37
N ILE A 199 -7.58 -4.41 13.26
CA ILE A 199 -8.99 -4.80 13.46
C ILE A 199 -9.31 -5.02 14.92
N ASP A 200 -8.32 -5.43 15.73
CA ASP A 200 -8.53 -5.74 17.15
C ASP A 200 -9.06 -4.52 17.92
N ASN A 201 -8.82 -3.32 17.38
CA ASN A 201 -9.27 -2.04 17.91
C ASN A 201 -10.68 -1.62 17.45
N VAL A 202 -11.41 -2.48 16.71
CA VAL A 202 -12.66 -2.08 16.03
C VAL A 202 -13.70 -3.22 15.98
N LYS A 203 -14.87 -3.00 16.59
CA LYS A 203 -15.98 -3.98 16.64
C LYS A 203 -16.85 -3.96 15.39
N ASP A 204 -17.04 -2.78 14.81
CA ASP A 204 -17.89 -2.55 13.65
C ASP A 204 -17.42 -1.38 12.76
N ARG A 205 -18.14 -1.13 11.66
CA ARG A 205 -17.80 -0.07 10.70
C ARG A 205 -17.86 1.32 11.33
N CYS A 206 -18.80 1.59 12.23
CA CYS A 206 -18.94 2.91 12.84
C CYS A 206 -17.69 3.23 13.67
N GLU A 207 -17.23 2.27 14.46
CA GLU A 207 -15.98 2.41 15.22
C GLU A 207 -14.75 2.52 14.29
N ALA A 208 -14.75 1.85 13.13
CA ALA A 208 -13.71 2.03 12.10
C ALA A 208 -13.70 3.46 11.54
N GLU A 209 -14.87 4.00 11.22
CA GLU A 209 -15.02 5.35 10.67
C GLU A 209 -14.60 6.40 11.70
N ILE A 210 -15.00 6.25 12.97
CA ILE A 210 -14.57 7.12 14.07
C ILE A 210 -13.05 7.07 14.26
N ARG A 211 -12.46 5.86 14.20
CA ARG A 211 -11.00 5.68 14.26
C ARG A 211 -10.31 6.43 13.12
N ASP A 212 -10.78 6.26 11.89
CA ASP A 212 -10.17 6.87 10.70
C ASP A 212 -10.40 8.39 10.66
N GLU A 213 -11.57 8.88 11.08
CA GLU A 213 -11.83 10.33 11.26
C GLU A 213 -10.92 10.93 12.33
N ARG A 214 -10.67 10.20 13.43
CA ARG A 214 -9.73 10.62 14.47
C ARG A 214 -8.31 10.72 13.94
N PHE A 215 -7.88 9.73 13.15
CA PHE A 215 -6.57 9.76 12.49
C PHE A 215 -6.42 10.99 11.58
N ILE A 216 -7.38 11.24 10.69
CA ILE A 216 -7.34 12.39 9.77
C ILE A 216 -7.36 13.71 10.56
N SER A 217 -8.19 13.80 11.60
CA SER A 217 -8.28 15.01 12.44
C SER A 217 -6.94 15.32 13.15
N HIS A 218 -6.29 14.30 13.73
CA HIS A 218 -4.97 14.47 14.35
C HIS A 218 -3.88 14.76 13.33
N LEU A 219 -3.94 14.13 12.15
CA LEU A 219 -3.04 14.45 11.05
C LEU A 219 -3.12 15.94 10.71
N CYS A 220 -4.33 16.45 10.48
CA CYS A 220 -4.56 17.86 10.18
C CYS A 220 -3.99 18.75 11.32
N LEU A 221 -4.28 18.43 12.58
CA LEU A 221 -3.78 19.17 13.75
C LEU A 221 -2.25 19.20 13.82
N GLU A 222 -1.59 18.06 13.68
CA GLU A 222 -0.14 17.98 13.77
C GLU A 222 0.55 18.62 12.57
N VAL A 223 -0.02 18.51 11.37
CA VAL A 223 0.48 19.22 10.20
C VAL A 223 0.38 20.74 10.40
N ALA A 224 -0.75 21.24 10.92
CA ALA A 224 -0.91 22.67 11.20
C ALA A 224 0.14 23.18 12.20
N LYS A 225 0.35 22.46 13.31
CA LYS A 225 1.40 22.79 14.29
C LYS A 225 2.80 22.77 13.67
N GLU A 226 3.09 21.76 12.87
CA GLU A 226 4.40 21.61 12.23
C GLU A 226 4.65 22.75 11.22
N VAL A 227 3.64 23.11 10.43
CA VAL A 227 3.69 24.25 9.52
C VAL A 227 3.92 25.54 10.31
N GLU A 228 3.14 25.81 11.36
CA GLU A 228 3.36 26.99 12.20
C GLU A 228 4.78 27.04 12.78
N GLN A 229 5.35 25.90 13.19
CA GLN A 229 6.72 25.85 13.71
C GLN A 229 7.76 26.11 12.62
N VAL A 230 7.65 25.41 11.48
CA VAL A 230 8.59 25.51 10.35
C VAL A 230 8.58 26.90 9.74
N PHE A 231 7.40 27.52 9.65
CA PHE A 231 7.21 28.83 9.02
C PHE A 231 7.07 29.97 10.04
N SER A 232 7.31 29.72 11.34
CA SER A 232 7.22 30.75 12.37
C SER A 232 8.15 31.94 12.05
N GLY A 233 7.55 33.11 11.82
CA GLY A 233 8.26 34.34 11.50
C GLY A 233 8.81 34.43 10.06
N GLN A 234 8.50 33.47 9.20
CA GLN A 234 8.83 33.53 7.76
C GLN A 234 7.61 33.97 6.97
N TYR A 235 7.78 35.01 6.15
CA TYR A 235 6.78 35.37 5.16
C TYR A 235 6.88 34.38 3.99
N VAL A 236 5.89 33.52 3.83
CA VAL A 236 5.78 32.64 2.68
C VAL A 236 5.09 33.40 1.56
N SER A 237 5.82 33.65 0.47
CA SER A 237 5.38 34.54 -0.61
C SER A 237 4.43 33.86 -1.61
N SER A 238 4.34 32.53 -1.61
CA SER A 238 3.49 31.78 -2.54
C SER A 238 3.16 30.36 -2.05
N THR A 239 2.07 29.77 -2.58
CA THR A 239 1.73 28.36 -2.34
C THR A 239 2.83 27.40 -2.80
N HIS A 240 3.55 27.73 -3.88
CA HIS A 240 4.67 26.92 -4.38
C HIS A 240 5.83 26.92 -3.37
N GLU A 241 6.18 28.07 -2.80
CA GLU A 241 7.22 28.16 -1.77
C GLU A 241 6.84 27.37 -0.50
N LEU A 242 5.57 27.40 -0.11
CA LEU A 242 5.03 26.58 0.97
C LEU A 242 5.23 25.09 0.68
N ALA A 243 4.82 24.64 -0.51
CA ALA A 243 4.87 23.24 -0.93
C ALA A 243 6.30 22.70 -0.97
N CYS A 244 7.22 23.40 -1.65
CA CYS A 244 8.65 23.03 -1.68
C CYS A 244 9.27 22.97 -0.28
N THR A 245 8.96 23.95 0.58
CA THR A 245 9.51 23.99 1.94
C THR A 245 8.95 22.85 2.79
N TRP A 246 7.66 22.55 2.67
CA TRP A 246 7.02 21.43 3.33
C TRP A 246 7.59 20.09 2.88
N LYS A 247 7.72 19.86 1.56
CA LYS A 247 8.35 18.66 0.98
C LYS A 247 9.76 18.47 1.51
N ARG A 248 10.57 19.54 1.49
CA ARG A 248 11.94 19.54 2.01
C ARG A 248 11.97 19.19 3.50
N HIS A 249 11.09 19.80 4.29
CA HIS A 249 10.99 19.54 5.73
C HIS A 249 10.68 18.07 6.04
N LEU A 250 9.68 17.49 5.38
CA LEU A 250 9.31 16.09 5.56
C LEU A 250 10.42 15.12 5.14
N SER A 251 11.27 15.53 4.20
CA SER A 251 12.41 14.73 3.71
C SER A 251 13.62 14.74 4.65
N MET A 252 13.66 15.62 5.65
CA MET A 252 14.79 15.78 6.59
C MET A 252 14.57 15.03 7.90
N ASN A 253 15.66 14.59 8.55
CA ASN A 253 15.76 14.24 9.98
C ASN A 253 14.63 13.38 10.56
N GLU A 254 14.10 12.43 9.77
CA GLU A 254 12.96 11.58 10.15
C GLU A 254 11.69 12.37 10.49
N ASN A 255 11.58 13.64 10.08
CA ASN A 255 10.48 14.54 10.40
C ASN A 255 9.14 13.94 10.00
N ARG A 256 9.06 13.28 8.83
CA ARG A 256 7.88 12.51 8.42
C ARG A 256 7.52 11.41 9.41
N SER A 257 8.50 10.61 9.85
CA SER A 257 8.25 9.52 10.81
C SER A 257 7.84 10.05 12.19
N LYS A 258 8.45 11.15 12.65
CA LYS A 258 8.09 11.83 13.89
C LYS A 258 6.68 12.43 13.83
N LEU A 259 6.34 13.09 12.72
CA LEU A 259 5.00 13.60 12.46
C LEU A 259 3.98 12.45 12.54
N HIS A 260 4.22 11.36 11.82
CA HIS A 260 3.36 10.17 11.87
C HIS A 260 3.24 9.59 13.29
N GLY A 261 4.33 9.52 14.04
CA GLY A 261 4.32 9.08 15.44
C GLY A 261 3.38 9.93 16.31
N ARG A 262 3.49 11.27 16.23
CA ARG A 262 2.62 12.19 16.98
C ARG A 262 1.16 12.15 16.54
N VAL A 263 0.87 11.76 15.30
CA VAL A 263 -0.51 11.54 14.83
C VAL A 263 -1.10 10.26 15.42
N ILE A 264 -0.31 9.19 15.50
CA ILE A 264 -0.79 7.87 15.94
C ILE A 264 -0.92 7.78 17.47
N GLU A 265 0.02 8.35 18.23
CA GLU A 265 0.04 8.23 19.71
C GLU A 265 -1.29 8.63 20.38
N PRO A 266 -1.94 9.78 20.07
CA PRO A 266 -3.24 10.12 20.63
C PRO A 266 -4.38 9.23 20.14
N CYS A 267 -4.19 8.56 19.00
CA CYS A 267 -5.19 7.71 18.38
C CYS A 267 -5.26 6.30 18.99
N GLU A 268 -4.19 5.84 19.64
CA GLU A 268 -4.13 4.53 20.32
C GLU A 268 -4.85 4.55 21.69
N HIS A 269 -5.02 5.72 22.29
CA HIS A 269 -5.73 5.86 23.56
C HIS A 269 -7.23 6.18 23.34
N PRO A 270 -8.14 5.56 24.10
CA PRO A 270 -9.56 5.94 24.10
C PRO A 270 -9.72 7.30 24.78
N VAL A 271 -9.57 8.38 24.00
CA VAL A 271 -9.91 9.72 24.47
C VAL A 271 -11.44 9.85 24.52
N PRO A 272 -12.03 10.37 25.62
CA PRO A 272 -13.46 10.67 25.67
C PRO A 272 -13.81 11.66 24.55
N GLU A 273 -15.00 11.49 23.94
CA GLU A 273 -15.55 12.31 22.86
C GLU A 273 -15.51 13.81 23.17
N ARG A 274 -14.36 14.44 22.99
CA ARG A 274 -14.29 15.84 22.59
C ARG A 274 -14.28 15.81 21.08
N THR A 275 -15.26 16.45 20.48
CA THR A 275 -15.32 16.74 19.05
C THR A 275 -13.99 17.39 18.67
N LEU A 276 -13.07 16.60 18.11
CA LEU A 276 -11.89 17.15 17.46
C LEU A 276 -12.40 18.10 16.38
N PRO A 277 -11.90 19.34 16.31
CA PRO A 277 -12.37 20.28 15.32
C PRO A 277 -12.01 19.74 13.92
N LYS A 278 -13.02 19.23 13.21
CA LYS A 278 -12.86 18.57 11.91
C LYS A 278 -12.21 19.48 10.84
N HIS A 279 -12.44 20.79 10.91
CA HIS A 279 -12.07 21.72 9.83
C HIS A 279 -11.01 22.78 10.19
N GLN A 280 -10.69 22.98 11.48
CA GLN A 280 -9.80 24.08 11.90
C GLN A 280 -8.33 23.97 11.44
N PRO A 281 -7.69 22.79 11.41
CA PRO A 281 -6.26 22.75 11.09
C PRO A 281 -5.95 22.98 9.60
N LEU A 282 -6.93 22.75 8.73
CA LEU A 282 -6.80 22.99 7.29
C LEU A 282 -6.92 24.48 6.94
N GLN A 283 -7.60 25.25 7.79
CA GLN A 283 -7.55 26.70 7.72
C GLN A 283 -6.14 27.23 8.01
N ALA A 284 -5.37 26.61 8.91
CA ALA A 284 -3.99 27.02 9.17
C ALA A 284 -3.08 26.83 7.95
N LEU A 285 -3.19 25.70 7.26
CA LEU A 285 -2.50 25.45 5.99
C LEU A 285 -2.95 26.40 4.86
N ARG A 286 -4.26 26.68 4.77
CA ARG A 286 -4.81 27.67 3.81
C ARG A 286 -4.33 29.09 4.13
N ASN A 287 -4.26 29.47 5.39
CA ASN A 287 -3.85 30.80 5.83
C ASN A 287 -2.33 31.01 5.74
N ALA A 288 -1.53 29.93 5.83
CA ALA A 288 -0.08 29.98 5.66
C ALA A 288 0.34 30.18 4.19
N GLY A 289 -0.48 29.73 3.24
CA GLY A 289 -0.23 29.84 1.80
C GLY A 289 -1.01 30.98 1.15
N ASP A 290 -0.47 32.20 1.26
CA ASP A 290 -0.95 33.43 0.61
C ASP A 290 -2.42 33.84 0.89
N PRO A 291 -2.66 34.80 1.82
CA PRO A 291 -3.99 35.32 2.11
C PRO A 291 -4.61 36.14 0.96
N GLN A 292 -3.89 36.44 -0.12
CA GLN A 292 -4.36 37.21 -1.28
C GLN A 292 -4.61 36.39 -2.54
N SER A 293 -4.30 35.09 -2.59
CA SER A 293 -4.63 34.27 -3.77
C SER A 293 -6.14 33.99 -3.86
N ALA A 294 -6.87 34.97 -4.41
CA ALA A 294 -8.25 34.84 -4.87
C ALA A 294 -8.38 33.86 -6.06
N ASP A 295 -7.25 33.35 -6.56
CA ASP A 295 -7.19 32.46 -7.70
C ASP A 295 -7.60 31.05 -7.29
N ASN A 296 -8.89 30.81 -7.53
CA ASN A 296 -9.60 29.55 -7.52
C ASN A 296 -9.90 28.98 -6.12
N VAL A 297 -11.00 29.47 -5.53
CA VAL A 297 -11.60 28.99 -4.26
C VAL A 297 -11.78 27.46 -4.23
N ASN A 298 -11.87 26.82 -5.40
CA ASN A 298 -12.06 25.38 -5.56
C ASN A 298 -10.76 24.58 -5.82
N ALA A 299 -9.59 25.22 -5.90
CA ALA A 299 -8.34 24.51 -6.13
C ALA A 299 -7.92 23.71 -4.88
N VAL A 300 -7.39 22.51 -5.11
CA VAL A 300 -6.84 21.63 -4.07
C VAL A 300 -5.65 22.32 -3.41
N LYS A 301 -5.64 22.35 -2.08
CA LYS A 301 -4.59 22.97 -1.27
C LYS A 301 -3.71 21.94 -0.56
N VAL A 302 -4.24 20.74 -0.34
CA VAL A 302 -3.54 19.66 0.37
C VAL A 302 -3.76 18.35 -0.38
N ILE A 303 -2.68 17.61 -0.61
CA ILE A 303 -2.75 16.25 -1.12
C ILE A 303 -2.29 15.26 -0.04
N LEU A 304 -3.11 14.27 0.24
CA LEU A 304 -2.72 13.09 1.00
C LEU A 304 -2.50 11.96 -0.01
N TYR A 305 -1.39 11.22 0.07
CA TYR A 305 -1.27 10.02 -0.75
C TYR A 305 -0.77 8.81 0.00
N PHE A 306 -1.45 7.69 -0.26
CA PHE A 306 -1.17 6.38 0.31
C PHE A 306 -0.49 5.52 -0.75
N ASP A 307 0.82 5.35 -0.62
CA ASP A 307 1.61 4.48 -1.47
C ASP A 307 1.51 3.02 -1.02
N GLU A 308 1.55 2.10 -1.97
CA GLU A 308 1.26 0.68 -1.76
C GLU A 308 -0.05 0.42 -1.00
N ALA A 309 -1.10 1.16 -1.35
CA ALA A 309 -2.42 1.11 -0.72
C ALA A 309 -3.07 -0.29 -0.73
N HIS A 310 -2.61 -1.19 -1.59
CA HIS A 310 -3.01 -2.60 -1.58
C HIS A 310 -2.68 -3.33 -0.27
N ALA A 311 -1.78 -2.78 0.56
CA ALA A 311 -1.53 -3.27 1.91
C ALA A 311 -2.72 -3.07 2.86
N LEU A 312 -3.65 -2.15 2.55
CA LEU A 312 -4.91 -1.94 3.28
C LEU A 312 -5.99 -2.97 2.93
N LYS A 313 -5.64 -4.04 2.19
CA LYS A 313 -6.55 -5.16 1.92
C LYS A 313 -7.35 -5.55 3.15
N PRO A 314 -8.64 -5.86 2.97
CA PRO A 314 -9.46 -6.30 4.09
C PRO A 314 -8.87 -7.56 4.70
N VAL A 315 -8.42 -7.45 5.93
CA VAL A 315 -8.48 -8.58 6.83
C VAL A 315 -9.96 -8.74 7.16
N VAL A 316 -10.59 -9.74 6.57
CA VAL A 316 -12.01 -10.03 6.77
C VAL A 316 -12.11 -10.79 8.10
N ALA A 317 -12.73 -10.21 9.11
CA ALA A 317 -13.06 -10.96 10.32
C ALA A 317 -13.90 -12.20 9.93
N GLU A 318 -13.60 -13.38 10.51
CA GLU A 318 -14.10 -14.70 10.10
C GLU A 318 -15.63 -14.82 9.93
N ASN A 319 -16.40 -13.88 10.46
CA ASN A 319 -17.86 -13.81 10.35
C ASN A 319 -18.30 -12.83 9.24
N ALA A 320 -18.14 -13.24 7.98
CA ALA A 320 -18.34 -12.42 6.78
C ALA A 320 -19.81 -12.04 6.50
N LYS A 321 -20.28 -10.98 7.17
CA LYS A 321 -21.19 -9.96 6.60
C LYS A 321 -20.60 -8.54 6.68
N LYS A 322 -19.35 -8.37 7.12
CA LYS A 322 -18.74 -7.06 7.40
C LYS A 322 -17.77 -6.65 6.27
N LYS A 323 -17.99 -5.44 5.73
CA LYS A 323 -17.30 -4.82 4.60
C LYS A 323 -15.81 -4.51 4.92
N PRO A 324 -14.96 -4.24 3.90
CA PRO A 324 -13.55 -3.88 4.12
C PRO A 324 -13.36 -2.67 5.02
N LEU A 325 -12.36 -2.70 5.92
CA LEU A 325 -11.93 -1.52 6.70
C LEU A 325 -11.53 -0.34 5.79
N TYR A 326 -11.03 -0.63 4.59
CA TYR A 326 -10.76 0.37 3.56
C TYR A 326 -11.97 1.29 3.28
N ASN A 327 -13.20 0.75 3.31
CA ASN A 327 -14.40 1.56 3.08
C ASN A 327 -14.68 2.55 4.23
N ALA A 328 -14.24 2.24 5.45
CA ALA A 328 -14.36 3.15 6.57
C ALA A 328 -13.44 4.36 6.38
N LEU A 329 -12.17 4.12 6.02
CA LEU A 329 -11.22 5.19 5.68
C LEU A 329 -11.74 6.07 4.55
N TRP A 330 -12.31 5.46 3.52
CA TRP A 330 -12.91 6.17 2.39
C TRP A 330 -14.07 7.07 2.80
N SER A 331 -14.97 6.55 3.64
CA SER A 331 -16.09 7.28 4.22
C SER A 331 -15.61 8.46 5.07
N SER A 332 -14.63 8.23 5.93
CA SER A 332 -14.04 9.24 6.80
C SER A 332 -13.33 10.34 6.01
N LEU A 333 -12.67 10.03 4.89
CA LEU A 333 -12.10 11.04 3.99
C LEU A 333 -13.17 11.88 3.29
N GLY A 334 -14.34 11.29 2.99
CA GLY A 334 -15.48 12.02 2.44
C GLY A 334 -16.02 13.12 3.36
N SER A 335 -15.83 12.99 4.68
CA SER A 335 -16.16 14.03 5.66
C SER A 335 -15.34 15.32 5.49
N PHE A 336 -14.28 15.31 4.67
CA PHE A 336 -13.37 16.45 4.45
C PHE A 336 -13.42 17.02 3.02
N ASN A 337 -14.45 16.69 2.23
CA ASN A 337 -14.56 17.13 0.84
C ASN A 337 -14.59 18.66 0.66
N ASP A 338 -15.13 19.38 1.63
CA ASP A 338 -15.23 20.85 1.59
C ASP A 338 -13.91 21.56 1.97
N ASP A 339 -12.90 20.81 2.42
CA ASP A 339 -11.65 21.36 2.98
C ASP A 339 -10.50 21.50 1.97
N ALA A 340 -10.78 21.37 0.67
CA ALA A 340 -9.77 21.40 -0.40
C ALA A 340 -8.63 20.37 -0.22
N ILE A 341 -8.93 19.25 0.43
CA ILE A 341 -8.07 18.05 0.48
C ILE A 341 -8.40 17.18 -0.73
N PHE A 342 -7.35 16.62 -1.33
CA PHE A 342 -7.46 15.52 -2.29
C PHE A 342 -6.66 14.31 -1.82
N THR A 343 -7.21 13.10 -1.97
CA THR A 343 -6.52 11.87 -1.56
C THR A 343 -6.19 10.96 -2.75
N LEU A 344 -4.94 10.52 -2.84
CA LEU A 344 -4.46 9.59 -3.87
C LEU A 344 -4.12 8.23 -3.25
N PHE A 345 -4.65 7.15 -3.82
CA PHE A 345 -4.27 5.78 -3.47
C PHE A 345 -3.44 5.16 -4.59
N LEU A 346 -2.17 4.86 -4.35
CA LEU A 346 -1.28 4.26 -5.33
C LEU A 346 -1.20 2.75 -5.04
N SER A 347 -1.43 1.93 -6.06
CA SER A 347 -1.43 0.48 -5.90
C SER A 347 -0.79 -0.21 -7.09
N THR A 348 -0.08 -1.30 -6.80
CA THR A 348 0.48 -2.23 -7.79
C THR A 348 -0.44 -3.39 -8.13
N GLN A 349 -1.52 -3.57 -7.36
CA GLN A 349 -2.46 -4.65 -7.58
C GLN A 349 -3.64 -4.21 -8.43
N SER A 350 -3.84 -4.92 -9.53
CA SER A 350 -4.90 -4.72 -10.53
C SER A 350 -6.33 -5.01 -10.06
N SER A 351 -6.52 -5.40 -8.79
CA SER A 351 -7.86 -5.70 -8.26
C SER A 351 -8.60 -4.40 -7.97
N LEU A 352 -9.17 -3.79 -9.03
CA LEU A 352 -9.97 -2.56 -8.99
C LEU A 352 -11.09 -2.62 -7.93
N THR A 353 -11.64 -3.81 -7.71
CA THR A 353 -12.67 -4.10 -6.68
C THR A 353 -12.25 -3.81 -5.25
N LEU A 354 -10.94 -3.66 -4.99
CA LEU A 354 -10.41 -3.30 -3.67
C LEU A 354 -10.40 -1.79 -3.44
N LEU A 355 -10.30 -0.98 -4.51
CA LEU A 355 -10.13 0.48 -4.42
C LEU A 355 -11.38 1.24 -4.88
N ALA A 356 -12.22 0.60 -5.69
CA ALA A 356 -13.57 1.04 -6.03
C ALA A 356 -14.57 0.00 -5.49
N PRO A 357 -15.41 0.34 -4.49
CA PRO A 357 -16.41 -0.60 -3.98
C PRO A 357 -17.39 -0.97 -5.09
N ALA A 358 -17.71 -2.27 -5.24
CA ALA A 358 -18.78 -2.70 -6.14
C ALA A 358 -20.09 -2.02 -5.73
N ALA A 359 -20.88 -1.53 -6.69
CA ALA A 359 -22.13 -0.80 -6.44
C ALA A 359 -23.09 -1.59 -5.50
N GLU A 360 -23.15 -2.91 -5.61
CA GLU A 360 -23.95 -3.77 -4.72
C GLU A 360 -23.52 -3.73 -3.24
N ARG A 361 -22.27 -3.34 -2.97
CA ARG A 361 -21.66 -3.23 -1.64
C ARG A 361 -21.56 -1.80 -1.15
N ALA A 362 -21.87 -0.81 -1.97
CA ALA A 362 -22.01 0.58 -1.58
C ALA A 362 -23.35 0.77 -0.83
N ARG A 363 -23.38 1.59 0.23
CA ARG A 363 -24.63 1.85 1.00
C ARG A 363 -25.18 3.24 0.77
N SER A 364 -24.30 4.19 0.42
CA SER A 364 -24.75 5.50 -0.04
C SER A 364 -25.26 5.37 -1.47
N SER A 365 -26.40 6.00 -1.78
CA SER A 365 -26.84 6.14 -3.18
C SER A 365 -25.77 6.78 -4.06
N ARG A 366 -24.88 7.58 -3.46
CA ARG A 366 -23.73 8.20 -4.11
C ARG A 366 -22.59 7.21 -4.35
N GLU A 367 -22.21 6.40 -3.36
CA GLU A 367 -21.23 5.32 -3.57
C GLU A 367 -21.73 4.25 -4.56
N GLN A 368 -23.06 4.07 -4.67
CA GLN A 368 -23.71 3.15 -5.61
C GLN A 368 -23.76 3.71 -7.03
N ASN A 369 -23.68 5.03 -7.16
CA ASN A 369 -23.68 5.71 -8.42
C ASN A 369 -22.25 5.74 -8.97
N PRO A 370 -21.92 4.96 -10.03
CA PRO A 370 -20.57 4.94 -10.58
C PRO A 370 -20.11 6.29 -11.12
N TYR A 371 -21.03 7.26 -11.31
CA TYR A 371 -20.70 8.63 -11.71
C TYR A 371 -20.20 9.51 -10.55
N ASP A 372 -20.44 9.12 -9.29
CA ASP A 372 -20.04 9.90 -8.12
C ASP A 372 -18.66 9.48 -7.59
N VAL A 373 -17.97 8.54 -8.24
CA VAL A 373 -16.62 8.09 -7.86
C VAL A 373 -15.67 8.33 -9.02
N GLN A 374 -14.48 8.88 -8.74
CA GLN A 374 -13.48 9.05 -9.79
C GLN A 374 -12.98 7.67 -10.28
N PRO A 375 -12.94 7.44 -11.60
CA PRO A 375 -12.42 6.19 -12.14
C PRO A 375 -10.93 6.05 -11.80
N PRO A 376 -10.45 4.82 -11.57
CA PRO A 376 -9.04 4.58 -11.33
C PRO A 376 -8.20 4.95 -12.56
N ILE A 377 -7.09 5.64 -12.32
CA ILE A 377 -6.07 5.95 -13.32
C ILE A 377 -5.23 4.68 -13.52
N THR A 378 -5.32 4.10 -14.71
CA THR A 378 -4.62 2.85 -15.08
C THR A 378 -3.44 3.09 -16.00
N GLU A 379 -3.34 4.29 -16.59
CA GLU A 379 -2.28 4.72 -17.49
C GLU A 379 -1.81 6.11 -17.07
N MET A 380 -0.49 6.31 -17.00
CA MET A 380 0.16 7.58 -16.74
C MET A 380 0.94 7.98 -18.00
N PRO A 381 1.25 9.27 -18.22
CA PRO A 381 1.98 9.72 -19.40
C PRO A 381 3.34 9.03 -19.63
N LEU A 382 3.93 8.43 -18.59
CA LEU A 382 5.12 7.61 -18.73
C LEU A 382 4.86 6.34 -19.55
N ASP A 383 3.75 5.64 -19.32
CA ASP A 383 3.44 4.37 -20.01
C ASP A 383 3.26 4.56 -21.52
N CYS A 384 2.95 5.80 -21.93
CA CYS A 384 2.81 6.20 -23.33
C CYS A 384 4.10 6.79 -23.93
N HIS A 385 5.24 6.75 -23.23
CA HIS A 385 6.48 7.34 -23.75
C HIS A 385 7.00 6.52 -24.96
N PRO A 386 7.48 7.17 -26.04
CA PRO A 386 7.90 6.48 -27.28
C PRO A 386 9.01 5.42 -27.09
N CYS A 387 9.76 5.52 -25.99
CA CYS A 387 10.79 4.54 -25.62
C CYS A 387 10.26 3.30 -24.87
N PHE A 388 8.95 3.18 -24.66
CA PHE A 388 8.34 1.96 -24.11
C PHE A 388 7.82 1.03 -25.22
N PRO A 389 7.80 -0.29 -24.98
CA PRO A 389 8.29 -0.96 -23.77
C PRO A 389 9.82 -0.97 -23.71
N LEU A 390 10.38 -0.77 -22.51
CA LEU A 390 11.81 -1.02 -22.29
C LEU A 390 12.08 -2.51 -22.51
N GLN A 391 13.17 -2.85 -23.20
CA GLN A 391 13.51 -4.25 -23.44
C GLN A 391 14.06 -4.88 -22.15
N LEU A 392 13.52 -6.07 -21.80
CA LEU A 392 14.02 -6.86 -20.67
C LEU A 392 15.52 -7.17 -20.87
N GLY A 393 16.32 -6.95 -19.81
CA GLY A 393 17.78 -7.17 -19.82
C GLY A 393 18.61 -6.00 -20.36
N GLN A 394 17.97 -4.92 -20.85
CA GLN A 394 18.70 -3.75 -21.39
C GLN A 394 19.20 -2.80 -20.29
N PHE A 395 18.54 -2.79 -19.12
CA PHE A 395 18.83 -1.85 -18.04
C PHE A 395 18.96 -2.58 -16.71
N THR A 396 20.02 -2.28 -15.98
CA THR A 396 20.26 -2.69 -14.59
C THR A 396 19.64 -1.68 -13.62
N LEU A 397 19.56 -2.04 -12.33
CA LEU A 397 19.15 -1.09 -11.27
C LEU A 397 20.06 0.14 -11.19
N GLU A 398 21.33 0.00 -11.58
CA GLU A 398 22.28 1.12 -11.60
C GLU A 398 21.99 2.07 -12.76
N ASP A 399 21.58 1.53 -13.91
CA ASP A 399 21.19 2.31 -15.09
C ASP A 399 19.94 3.17 -14.85
N LEU A 400 19.12 2.85 -13.83
CA LEU A 400 17.99 3.69 -13.42
C LEU A 400 18.43 5.10 -13.04
N LYS A 401 19.67 5.27 -12.56
CA LYS A 401 20.23 6.59 -12.28
C LYS A 401 20.37 7.42 -13.55
N GLU A 402 20.69 6.81 -14.68
CA GLU A 402 21.05 7.52 -15.90
C GLU A 402 19.87 7.71 -16.87
N LEU A 403 18.73 7.08 -16.59
CA LEU A 403 17.53 7.20 -17.42
C LEU A 403 16.83 8.55 -17.17
N PRO A 404 16.79 9.48 -18.16
CA PRO A 404 16.30 10.84 -17.93
C PRO A 404 14.84 10.91 -17.48
N PHE A 405 14.03 9.93 -17.87
CA PHE A 405 12.63 9.90 -17.47
C PHE A 405 12.41 9.17 -16.15
N LEU A 406 13.38 8.39 -15.61
CA LEU A 406 13.29 7.74 -14.28
C LEU A 406 14.07 8.50 -13.18
N ALA A 407 15.07 9.26 -13.59
CA ALA A 407 15.92 10.15 -12.79
C ALA A 407 15.21 11.48 -12.48
#